data_AF-A0A399Q419-F1
#
_entry.id   AF-A0A399Q419-F1
#
_cell.length_a   1.000
_cell.length_b   1.000
_cell.length_c   1.000
_cell.angle_alpha   90.00
_cell.angle_beta   90.00
_cell.angle_gamma   90.00
#
_symmetry.space_group_name_H-M   'P 1'
#
loop_
_entity.id
_entity.type
_entity.pdbx_description
1 polymer ?
#
loop_
_entity_poly.entity_id
_entity_poly.type
_entity_poly.pdbx_seq_one_letter_code
_entity_poly.pdbx_strand_id
1 'polypeptide(L)'
;EVDVLYVATTTAGQPLDRLTVRPLGFRGRAAARVHDAGLVLAIDGEREVLVPADRITGSGLATYAIDRVVEEGGLVAVTWILDPAAATAVDTYLRVIDPREKTALVDALHQITRPAHDDDNEGK
;
A
#
# COMPACT_ATOMS: atom_id res chain seq x y z
N GLU A 1 1.00 14.23 0.46
CA GLU A 1 0.84 13.38 1.66
C GLU A 1 -0.64 13.23 1.90
N VAL A 2 -1.10 12.03 2.27
CA VAL A 2 -2.50 11.72 2.53
C VAL A 2 -2.62 11.16 3.94
N ASP A 3 -3.52 11.71 4.73
CA ASP A 3 -3.82 11.23 6.08
C ASP A 3 -4.64 9.93 6.03
N VAL A 4 -4.14 8.89 6.68
CA VAL A 4 -4.76 7.56 6.66
C VAL A 4 -4.82 6.91 8.05
N LEU A 5 -5.64 5.88 8.19
CA LEU A 5 -5.49 4.87 9.22
C LEU A 5 -4.82 3.65 8.60
N TYR A 6 -3.66 3.28 9.12
CA TYR A 6 -3.06 1.98 8.84
C TYR A 6 -3.89 0.90 9.54
N VAL A 7 -4.51 0.02 8.75
CA VAL A 7 -5.44 -1.00 9.25
C VAL A 7 -4.69 -2.29 9.59
N ALA A 8 -4.02 -2.86 8.59
CA ALA A 8 -3.25 -4.09 8.70
C ALA A 8 -2.35 -4.30 7.49
N THR A 9 -1.32 -5.14 7.67
CA THR A 9 -0.66 -5.87 6.59
C THR A 9 -0.92 -7.35 6.80
N THR A 10 -1.26 -8.06 5.73
CA THR A 10 -1.58 -9.49 5.75
C THR A 10 -0.77 -10.23 4.70
N THR A 11 -0.66 -11.54 4.80
CA THR A 11 -0.20 -12.35 3.66
C THR A 11 -1.14 -12.11 2.47
N ALA A 12 -0.58 -11.97 1.27
CA ALA A 12 -1.35 -11.64 0.08
C ALA A 12 -2.46 -12.69 -0.17
N GLY A 13 -3.69 -12.21 -0.37
CA GLY A 13 -4.87 -13.07 -0.56
C GLY A 13 -5.34 -13.82 0.69
N GLN A 14 -4.73 -13.58 1.86
CA GLN A 14 -5.09 -14.16 3.15
C GLN A 14 -5.42 -13.03 4.15
N PRO A 15 -6.55 -12.32 4.00
CA PRO A 15 -6.85 -11.11 4.76
C PRO A 15 -7.01 -11.35 6.28
N LEU A 16 -7.19 -12.59 6.72
CA LEU A 16 -7.24 -12.94 8.16
C LEU A 16 -5.86 -13.27 8.74
N ASP A 17 -4.85 -13.47 7.90
CA ASP A 17 -3.48 -13.78 8.31
C ASP A 17 -2.67 -12.49 8.49
N ARG A 18 -2.88 -11.83 9.64
CA ARG A 18 -2.26 -10.55 9.96
C ARG A 18 -0.80 -10.72 10.38
N LEU A 19 0.07 -9.97 9.72
CA LEU A 19 1.46 -9.84 10.14
C LEU A 19 1.53 -9.05 11.45
N THR A 20 2.17 -9.64 12.47
CA THR A 20 2.34 -9.03 13.81
C THR A 20 3.78 -8.55 14.03
N VAL A 21 4.49 -8.23 12.96
CA VAL A 21 5.90 -7.77 13.01
C VAL A 21 5.96 -6.25 12.96
N ARG A 22 6.72 -5.62 13.85
CA ARG A 22 6.98 -4.18 13.73
C ARG A 22 7.82 -3.88 12.48
N PRO A 23 7.58 -2.74 11.81
CA PRO A 23 6.61 -1.67 12.16
C PRO A 23 5.15 -1.91 11.70
N LEU A 24 4.87 -3.03 11.02
CA LEU A 24 3.56 -3.34 10.41
C LEU A 24 2.56 -4.03 11.37
N GLY A 25 2.92 -4.20 12.65
CA GLY A 25 2.14 -5.01 13.59
C GLY A 25 0.90 -4.31 14.16
N PHE A 26 0.94 -2.99 14.34
CA PHE A 26 -0.09 -2.24 15.07
C PHE A 26 -0.90 -1.32 14.15
N ARG A 27 -2.23 -1.36 14.28
CA ARG A 27 -3.12 -0.41 13.59
C ARG A 27 -3.00 0.96 14.23
N GLY A 28 -3.13 2.03 13.45
CA GLY A 28 -2.98 3.38 13.98
C GLY A 28 -3.20 4.46 12.93
N ARG A 29 -3.10 5.72 13.36
CA ARG A 29 -2.98 6.85 12.43
C ARG A 29 -1.64 6.76 11.72
N ALA A 30 -1.63 7.16 10.45
CA ALA A 30 -0.44 7.20 9.65
C ALA A 30 -0.56 8.27 8.56
N ALA A 31 0.58 8.65 7.99
CA ALA A 31 0.65 9.39 6.75
C ALA A 31 1.12 8.49 5.61
N ALA A 32 0.45 8.56 4.46
CA ALA A 32 0.86 7.91 3.23
C ALA A 32 1.45 8.94 2.26
N ARG A 33 2.68 8.70 1.80
CA ARG A 33 3.35 9.56 0.82
C ARG A 33 3.83 8.74 -0.36
N VAL A 34 3.38 9.10 -1.55
CA VAL A 34 3.81 8.46 -2.80
C VAL A 34 4.92 9.32 -3.42
N HIS A 35 6.03 8.68 -3.75
CA HIS A 35 7.19 9.26 -4.44
C HIS A 35 7.66 8.30 -5.53
N ASP A 36 8.54 8.75 -6.43
CA ASP A 36 9.07 7.91 -7.52
C ASP A 36 9.75 6.63 -7.01
N ALA A 37 10.36 6.66 -5.82
CA ALA A 37 10.98 5.50 -5.20
C ALA A 37 9.97 4.49 -4.60
N GLY A 38 8.73 4.90 -4.34
CA GLY A 38 7.73 4.06 -3.69
C GLY A 38 6.73 4.80 -2.80
N LEU A 39 5.96 4.01 -2.07
CA LEU A 39 5.04 4.47 -1.02
C LEU A 39 5.75 4.46 0.33
N VAL A 40 5.79 5.61 1.00
CA VAL A 40 6.24 5.72 2.39
C VAL A 40 5.03 5.73 3.31
N LEU A 41 5.04 4.85 4.31
CA LEU A 41 4.08 4.79 5.40
C LEU A 41 4.74 5.27 6.69
N ALA A 42 4.29 6.40 7.22
CA ALA A 42 4.69 6.91 8.52
C ALA A 42 3.59 6.60 9.53
N ILE A 43 3.68 5.45 10.20
CA ILE A 43 2.72 5.03 11.24
C ILE A 43 3.12 5.70 12.56
N ASP A 44 2.16 6.32 13.25
CA ASP A 44 2.41 7.01 14.52
C ASP A 44 3.09 6.08 15.54
N GLY A 45 4.25 6.50 16.04
CA GLY A 45 5.02 5.74 17.04
C GLY A 45 5.94 4.66 16.48
N GLU A 46 6.00 4.48 15.16
CA GLU A 46 6.85 3.51 14.47
C GLU A 46 7.87 4.19 13.55
N ARG A 47 8.86 3.42 13.09
CA ARG A 47 9.74 3.89 12.00
C ARG A 47 9.00 3.86 10.68
N GLU A 48 9.31 4.80 9.80
CA GLU A 48 8.75 4.84 8.45
C GLU A 48 9.07 3.55 7.68
N VAL A 49 8.09 3.11 6.90
CA VAL A 49 8.21 1.96 6.00
C VAL A 49 8.21 2.47 4.57
N LEU A 50 9.27 2.18 3.83
CA LEU A 50 9.26 2.30 2.39
C LEU A 50 8.74 0.99 1.79
N VAL A 51 7.67 1.10 1.01
CA VAL A 51 7.20 0.09 0.06
C VAL A 51 7.76 0.48 -1.30
N PRO A 52 8.84 -0.18 -1.78
CA PRO A 52 9.52 0.21 -3.01
C PRO A 52 8.61 0.05 -4.24
N ALA A 53 8.68 1.02 -5.17
CA ALA A 53 7.86 1.02 -6.38
C ALA A 53 8.01 -0.27 -7.21
N ASP A 54 9.24 -0.78 -7.34
CA ASP A 54 9.59 -2.02 -8.06
C ASP A 54 9.07 -3.29 -7.39
N ARG A 55 8.59 -3.19 -6.14
CA ARG A 55 8.01 -4.30 -5.38
C ARG A 55 6.50 -4.22 -5.26
N ILE A 56 5.87 -3.13 -5.66
CA ILE A 56 4.41 -3.02 -5.68
C ILE A 56 3.90 -3.77 -6.91
N THR A 57 3.09 -4.80 -6.67
CA THR A 57 2.52 -5.65 -7.73
C THR A 57 1.05 -5.36 -7.99
N GLY A 58 0.42 -4.52 -7.16
CA GLY A 58 -0.94 -4.07 -7.38
C GLY A 58 -1.37 -3.02 -6.37
N SER A 59 -2.27 -2.13 -6.79
CA SER A 59 -2.98 -1.22 -5.90
C SER A 59 -4.40 -1.00 -6.40
N GLY A 60 -5.32 -0.74 -5.47
CA GLY A 60 -6.71 -0.50 -5.81
C GLY A 60 -7.60 -0.34 -4.58
N LEU A 61 -8.90 -0.24 -4.82
CA LEU A 61 -9.88 -0.23 -3.74
C LEU A 61 -10.18 -1.67 -3.34
N ALA A 62 -9.95 -1.98 -2.06
CA ALA A 62 -10.31 -3.27 -1.52
C ALA A 62 -11.83 -3.40 -1.52
N THR A 63 -12.34 -4.44 -2.17
CA THR A 63 -13.75 -4.86 -2.08
C THR A 63 -13.96 -5.93 -1.01
N TYR A 64 -12.89 -6.33 -0.31
CA TYR A 64 -12.85 -7.46 0.61
C TYR A 64 -12.87 -7.01 2.08
N ALA A 65 -13.51 -7.79 2.94
CA ALA A 65 -13.51 -7.60 4.39
C ALA A 65 -12.21 -8.16 5.00
N ILE A 66 -11.42 -7.32 5.67
CA ILE A 66 -10.15 -7.74 6.32
C ILE A 66 -10.34 -8.17 7.79
N ASP A 67 -11.56 -8.02 8.34
CA ASP A 67 -11.88 -8.40 9.72
C ASP A 67 -13.37 -8.81 9.87
N ARG A 68 -13.98 -9.42 8.84
CA ARG A 68 -15.43 -9.73 8.75
C ARG A 68 -16.39 -8.51 8.74
N VAL A 69 -15.87 -7.30 8.59
CA VAL A 69 -16.67 -6.09 8.32
C VAL A 69 -16.44 -5.67 6.88
N VAL A 70 -17.51 -5.74 6.07
CA VAL A 70 -17.55 -5.16 4.73
C VAL A 70 -17.81 -3.67 4.92
N GLU A 71 -16.83 -2.82 4.62
CA GLU A 71 -17.12 -1.41 4.35
C GLU A 71 -17.35 -1.28 2.85
N GLU A 72 -18.60 -0.97 2.46
CA GLU A 72 -18.93 -0.64 1.08
C GLU A 72 -18.10 0.58 0.63
N GLY A 73 -16.99 0.32 -0.09
CA GLY A 73 -16.12 1.31 -0.74
C GLY A 73 -14.87 1.78 0.04
N GLY A 74 -14.45 1.11 1.10
CA GLY A 74 -13.70 1.79 2.19
C GLY A 74 -12.19 1.98 2.06
N LEU A 75 -11.43 0.97 1.63
CA LEU A 75 -9.98 0.89 1.87
C LEU A 75 -9.16 0.91 0.59
N VAL A 76 -7.99 1.53 0.64
CA VAL A 76 -6.94 1.38 -0.36
C VAL A 76 -6.13 0.14 0.02
N ALA A 77 -6.04 -0.81 -0.89
CA ALA A 77 -5.15 -1.96 -0.80
C ALA A 77 -3.90 -1.73 -1.66
N VAL A 78 -2.75 -2.14 -1.13
CA VAL A 78 -1.48 -2.17 -1.84
C VAL A 78 -0.89 -3.57 -1.66
N THR A 79 -0.78 -4.31 -2.75
CA THR A 79 -0.12 -5.62 -2.80
C THR A 79 1.34 -5.43 -3.20
N TRP A 80 2.26 -5.98 -2.42
CA TRP A 80 3.69 -5.81 -2.66
C TRP A 80 4.53 -6.96 -2.11
N ILE A 81 5.78 -7.04 -2.58
CA ILE A 81 6.74 -8.05 -2.14
C ILE A 81 7.52 -7.54 -0.91
N LEU A 82 7.21 -8.10 0.25
CA LEU A 82 7.88 -7.77 1.52
C LEU A 82 9.33 -8.26 1.54
N ASP A 83 9.52 -9.51 1.14
CA ASP A 83 10.83 -10.15 1.03
C ASP A 83 10.98 -10.79 -0.36
N PRO A 84 11.80 -10.22 -1.26
CA PRO A 84 12.02 -10.78 -2.59
C PRO A 84 12.79 -12.09 -2.56
N ALA A 85 13.65 -12.34 -1.56
CA ALA A 85 14.41 -13.57 -1.46
C ALA A 85 13.51 -14.76 -1.07
N ALA A 86 12.51 -14.51 -0.22
CA ALA A 86 11.51 -15.48 0.18
C ALA A 86 10.22 -15.45 -0.66
N ALA A 87 10.16 -14.58 -1.67
CA ALA A 87 8.96 -14.29 -2.48
C ALA A 87 7.70 -14.03 -1.62
N THR A 88 7.87 -13.37 -0.47
CA THR A 88 6.77 -13.12 0.47
C THR A 88 5.95 -11.94 -0.02
N ALA A 89 4.77 -12.21 -0.58
CA ALA A 89 3.80 -11.20 -0.98
C ALA A 89 2.84 -10.86 0.16
N VAL A 90 2.55 -9.57 0.33
CA VAL A 90 1.67 -9.05 1.38
C VAL A 90 0.69 -8.03 0.82
N ASP A 91 -0.47 -7.91 1.46
CA ASP A 91 -1.44 -6.86 1.22
C ASP A 91 -1.40 -5.86 2.38
N THR A 92 -1.29 -4.57 2.08
CA THR A 92 -1.38 -3.48 3.06
C THR A 92 -2.64 -2.68 2.84
N TYR A 93 -3.37 -2.45 3.92
CA TYR A 93 -4.69 -1.82 3.86
C TYR A 93 -4.72 -0.50 4.62
N LEU A 94 -5.16 0.55 3.92
CA LEU A 94 -5.22 1.92 4.41
C LEU A 94 -6.64 2.44 4.33
N ARG A 95 -7.14 3.05 5.41
CA ARG A 95 -8.37 3.84 5.37
C ARG A 95 -8.00 5.30 5.17
N VAL A 96 -8.35 5.86 4.02
CA VAL A 96 -8.14 7.29 3.76
C VAL A 96 -9.11 8.11 4.61
N ILE A 97 -8.59 9.10 5.34
CA ILE A 97 -9.38 9.91 6.28
C ILE A 97 -10.29 10.88 5.52
N ASP A 98 -9.78 11.60 4.51
CA ASP A 98 -10.61 12.37 3.58
C ASP A 98 -10.97 11.51 2.34
N PRO A 99 -12.24 11.10 2.17
CA PRO A 99 -12.67 10.28 1.04
C PRO A 99 -12.33 10.89 -0.34
N ARG A 100 -12.15 12.21 -0.44
CA ARG A 100 -11.79 12.91 -1.68
C ARG A 100 -10.36 12.59 -2.14
N GLU A 101 -9.47 12.25 -1.22
CA GLU A 101 -8.06 11.93 -1.52
C GLU A 101 -7.86 10.47 -1.93
N LYS A 102 -8.89 9.63 -1.78
CA LYS A 102 -8.81 8.20 -2.01
C LYS A 102 -8.42 7.84 -3.45
N THR A 103 -9.11 8.43 -4.42
CA THR A 103 -8.80 8.22 -5.84
C THR A 103 -7.41 8.73 -6.19
N ALA A 104 -7.04 9.92 -5.69
CA ALA A 104 -5.72 10.49 -5.92
C ALA A 104 -4.59 9.61 -5.39
N LEU A 105 -4.77 8.97 -4.22
CA LEU A 105 -3.79 8.04 -3.66
C LEU A 105 -3.63 6.79 -4.54
N VAL A 106 -4.74 6.20 -5.01
CA VAL A 106 -4.70 5.04 -5.91
C VAL A 106 -4.04 5.40 -7.25
N ASP A 107 -4.42 6.52 -7.85
CA ASP A 107 -3.86 6.98 -9.12
C ASP A 107 -2.35 7.22 -9.01
N ALA A 108 -1.89 7.84 -7.91
CA ALA A 108 -0.47 8.06 -7.66
C ALA A 108 0.30 6.73 -7.55
N LEU A 109 -0.26 5.73 -6.86
CA LEU A 109 0.33 4.39 -6.79
C LEU A 109 0.41 3.74 -8.17
N HIS A 110 -0.62 3.87 -9.01
CA HIS A 110 -0.58 3.35 -10.38
C HIS A 110 0.51 4.02 -11.22
N GLN A 111 0.74 5.32 -11.07
CA GLN A 111 1.79 6.02 -11.82
C GLN A 111 3.20 5.50 -11.48
N ILE A 112 3.50 5.27 -10.20
CA ILE A 112 4.84 4.80 -9.78
C ILE A 112 5.09 3.32 -10.08
N THR A 113 4.03 2.53 -10.28
CA THR A 113 4.13 1.11 -10.65
C THR A 113 4.21 0.88 -12.16
N ARG A 114 3.92 1.90 -12.98
CA ARG A 114 4.09 1.78 -14.42
C ARG A 114 5.58 1.49 -14.66
N PRO A 115 5.93 0.45 -15.42
CA PRO A 115 7.34 0.15 -15.67
C PRO A 115 8.00 1.42 -16.22
N ALA A 116 9.10 1.82 -15.60
CA ALA A 116 9.98 2.89 -16.06
C ALA A 116 10.72 2.48 -17.35
N HIS A 117 9.99 1.97 -18.35
CA HIS A 117 10.53 1.42 -19.59
C HIS A 117 9.77 1.90 -20.83
N ASP A 118 9.40 3.18 -20.90
CA ASP A 118 8.89 3.78 -22.14
C ASP A 118 9.54 5.12 -22.48
N ASP A 119 10.77 5.37 -22.00
CA ASP A 119 11.53 6.62 -22.29
C ASP A 119 12.90 6.39 -22.96
N ASP A 120 13.19 5.20 -23.49
CA ASP A 120 14.48 4.89 -24.15
C ASP A 120 14.35 4.43 -25.62
N ASN A 121 13.31 4.87 -26.36
CA ASN A 121 13.30 4.66 -27.81
C ASN A 121 12.62 5.78 -28.62
N GLU A 122 13.16 7.00 -28.53
CA GLU A 122 13.11 7.95 -29.65
C GLU A 122 14.52 8.43 -29.99
N GLY A 123 15.05 7.95 -31.13
CA GLY A 123 16.11 8.65 -31.84
C GLY A 123 17.34 7.82 -32.23
N LYS A 124 17.19 6.94 -33.23
CA LYS A 124 17.84 7.09 -34.55
C LYS A 124 17.44 6.00 -35.53
#